data_AF-A0A8A1L6A5-F1
#
_entry.id   AF-A0A8A1L6A5-F1
#
_cell.length_a   1.000
_cell.length_b   1.000
_cell.length_c   1.000
_cell.angle_alpha   90.00
_cell.angle_beta   90.00
_cell.angle_gamma   90.00
#
_symmetry.space_group_name_H-M   'P 1'
#
loop_
_entity.id
_entity.type
_entity.pdbx_description
1 polymer ?
#
loop_
_entity_poly.entity_id
_entity_poly.type
_entity_poly.pdbx_seq_one_letter_code
_entity_poly.pdbx_strand_id
1 'polypeptide(L)'
;MSQTTPVRIILRYREQPFQKPSAIINTFFTWRDIQPLEDYYTHICSNPPSSWLYLVLDLYCKTHPNVDLNKLDLEVFQVLGIDSLCVTSSMT
;
A
#
# COMPACT_ATOMS: atom_id res chain seq x y z
N MET A 1 22.88 -8.19 5.26
CA MET A 1 21.62 -7.78 4.62
C MET A 1 21.09 -6.61 5.42
N SER A 2 20.85 -5.45 4.81
CA SER A 2 20.23 -4.32 5.50
C SER A 2 18.82 -4.74 5.92
N GLN A 3 18.51 -4.68 7.21
CA GLN A 3 17.14 -4.91 7.69
C GLN A 3 16.25 -3.81 7.14
N THR A 4 15.28 -4.21 6.34
CA THR A 4 14.23 -3.34 5.84
C THR A 4 13.24 -3.05 6.97
N THR A 5 13.01 -1.77 7.25
CA THR A 5 12.13 -1.35 8.35
C THR A 5 10.67 -1.57 7.95
N PRO A 6 9.85 -2.23 8.79
CA PRO A 6 8.41 -2.37 8.53
C PRO A 6 7.71 -1.02 8.32
N VAL A 7 6.86 -0.95 7.30
CA VAL A 7 6.13 0.26 6.93
C VAL A 7 4.74 -0.09 6.40
N ARG A 8 3.74 0.74 6.70
CA ARG A 8 2.38 0.62 6.18
C ARG A 8 2.19 1.58 5.00
N ILE A 9 1.85 1.02 3.85
CA ILE A 9 1.50 1.75 2.64
C ILE A 9 -0.02 1.72 2.48
N ILE A 10 -0.63 2.89 2.27
CA ILE A 10 -2.05 3.03 1.94
C ILE A 10 -2.17 3.49 0.50
N LEU A 11 -2.72 2.63 -0.37
CA LEU A 11 -3.05 2.97 -1.75
C LEU A 11 -4.55 3.28 -1.83
N ARG A 12 -4.88 4.57 -1.88
CA ARG A 12 -6.25 5.05 -2.02
C ARG A 12 -6.65 5.05 -3.49
N TYR A 13 -7.70 4.31 -3.84
CA TYR A 13 -8.17 4.17 -5.22
C TYR A 13 -9.70 4.22 -5.33
N ARG A 14 -10.21 4.52 -6.53
CA ARG A 14 -11.66 4.54 -6.78
C ARG A 14 -12.18 3.12 -6.97
N GLU A 15 -13.36 2.84 -6.45
CA GLU A 15 -14.08 1.58 -6.69
C GLU A 15 -14.46 1.44 -8.18
N GLN A 16 -14.78 2.57 -8.83
CA GLN A 16 -15.13 2.61 -10.25
C GLN A 16 -14.25 3.62 -11.03
N PRO A 17 -13.74 3.23 -12.22
CA PRO A 17 -13.85 1.90 -12.84
C PRO A 17 -13.12 0.83 -12.01
N PHE A 18 -13.59 -0.42 -12.05
CA PHE A 18 -13.01 -1.50 -11.25
C PHE A 18 -11.53 -1.70 -11.61
N GLN A 19 -10.67 -1.71 -10.59
CA GLN A 19 -9.24 -1.99 -10.71
C GLN A 19 -8.90 -3.25 -9.91
N LYS A 20 -8.21 -4.20 -10.55
CA LYS A 20 -7.73 -5.40 -9.84
C LYS A 20 -6.67 -4.97 -8.81
N PRO A 21 -6.81 -5.34 -7.52
CA PRO A 21 -5.83 -4.98 -6.49
C PRO A 21 -4.40 -5.40 -6.86
N SER A 22 -4.22 -6.58 -7.47
CA SER A 22 -2.91 -7.04 -7.93
C SER A 22 -2.25 -6.13 -8.97
N ALA A 23 -3.03 -5.49 -9.86
CA ALA A 23 -2.49 -4.56 -10.84
C ALA A 23 -2.01 -3.25 -10.16
N ILE A 24 -2.76 -2.77 -9.17
CA ILE A 24 -2.39 -1.61 -8.35
C ILE A 24 -1.09 -1.90 -7.58
N ILE A 25 -1.00 -3.07 -6.94
CA ILE A 25 0.18 -3.53 -6.19
C ILE A 25 1.40 -3.60 -7.10
N ASN A 26 1.28 -4.25 -8.26
CA ASN A 26 2.39 -4.38 -9.21
C ASN A 26 2.87 -3.03 -9.73
N THR A 27 1.95 -2.11 -9.99
CA THR A 27 2.28 -0.74 -10.41
C THR A 27 3.01 0.01 -9.30
N PHE A 28 2.56 -0.14 -8.05
CA PHE A 28 3.23 0.46 -6.89
C PHE A 28 4.65 -0.07 -6.71
N PHE A 29 4.86 -1.38 -6.74
CA PHE A 29 6.19 -1.97 -6.60
C PHE A 29 7.12 -1.62 -7.75
N THR A 30 6.60 -1.55 -8.98
CA THR A 30 7.36 -1.09 -10.14
C THR A 30 7.78 0.38 -9.97
N TRP A 31 6.86 1.25 -9.56
CA TRP A 31 7.14 2.66 -9.33
C TRP A 31 8.14 2.89 -8.19
N ARG A 32 8.00 2.12 -7.10
CA ARG A 32 8.87 2.22 -5.91
C ARG A 32 10.23 1.55 -6.12
N ASP A 33 10.42 0.85 -7.24
CA ASP A 33 11.60 0.06 -7.59
C ASP A 33 11.98 -0.95 -6.48
N ILE A 34 10.97 -1.65 -5.98
CA ILE A 34 11.16 -2.72 -4.98
C ILE A 34 10.59 -4.03 -5.47
N GLN A 35 11.30 -5.12 -5.18
CA GLN A 35 10.77 -6.48 -5.30
C GLN A 35 10.57 -7.03 -3.89
N PRO A 36 9.36 -6.89 -3.30
CA PRO A 36 9.09 -7.56 -2.05
C PRO A 36 9.05 -9.05 -2.35
N LEU A 37 9.98 -9.79 -1.75
CA LEU A 37 10.09 -11.26 -1.79
C LEU A 37 8.89 -11.94 -1.08
N GLU A 38 7.68 -11.51 -1.40
CA GLU A 38 6.42 -11.85 -0.71
C GLU A 38 6.35 -11.42 0.76
N ASP A 39 7.30 -10.61 1.25
CA ASP A 39 7.32 -10.09 2.63
C ASP A 39 6.41 -8.87 2.80
N TYR A 40 5.12 -9.08 2.55
CA TYR A 40 4.08 -8.11 2.84
C TYR A 40 2.73 -8.78 3.13
N TYR A 41 1.90 -8.10 3.91
CA TYR A 41 0.49 -8.43 4.07
C TYR A 41 -0.37 -7.45 3.29
N THR A 42 -1.54 -7.90 2.84
CA THR A 42 -2.51 -7.07 2.13
C THR A 42 -3.85 -7.09 2.83
N HIS A 43 -4.51 -5.93 2.90
CA HIS A 43 -5.92 -5.84 3.29
C HIS A 43 -6.61 -4.71 2.55
N ILE A 44 -7.92 -4.85 2.33
CA ILE A 44 -8.74 -3.84 1.65
C ILE A 44 -9.75 -3.31 2.67
N CYS A 45 -9.74 -2.00 2.85
CA CYS A 45 -10.74 -1.28 3.62
C CYS A 45 -11.61 -0.46 2.66
N SER A 46 -12.91 -0.44 2.92
CA SER A 46 -13.85 0.47 2.25
C SER A 46 -14.29 1.56 3.21
N ASN A 47 -14.59 2.74 2.69
CA ASN A 47 -15.30 3.77 3.44
C ASN A 47 -16.69 3.92 2.83
N PRO A 48 -17.72 3.23 3.38
CA PRO A 48 -19.05 3.08 2.75
C PRO A 48 -19.72 4.38 2.25
N PRO A 49 -19.56 5.55 2.93
CA PRO A 49 -20.09 6.81 2.43
C PRO A 49 -19.42 7.35 1.14
N SER A 50 -18.36 6.69 0.66
CA SER A 50 -17.56 7.17 -0.47
C SER A 50 -17.20 6.03 -1.44
N SER A 51 -17.06 6.34 -2.73
CA SER A 51 -16.55 5.39 -3.74
C SER A 51 -15.02 5.19 -3.67
N TRP A 52 -14.43 5.39 -2.49
CA TRP A 52 -12.99 5.23 -2.24
C TRP A 52 -12.74 3.92 -1.50
N LEU A 53 -11.77 3.17 -2.01
CA LEU A 53 -11.21 1.98 -1.40
C LEU A 53 -9.76 2.28 -0.99
N TYR A 54 -9.31 1.59 0.05
CA TYR A 54 -7.98 1.69 0.60
C TYR A 54 -7.36 0.31 0.57
N LEU A 55 -6.41 0.11 -0.32
CA LEU A 55 -5.58 -1.08 -0.34
C LEU A 55 -4.37 -0.82 0.56
N VAL A 56 -4.27 -1.59 1.63
CA VAL A 56 -3.20 -1.45 2.62
C VAL A 56 -2.17 -2.54 2.42
N LEU A 57 -0.89 -2.15 2.40
CA LEU A 57 0.26 -3.04 2.29
C LEU A 57 1.14 -2.85 3.53
N ASP A 58 1.29 -3.89 4.35
CA ASP A 58 2.21 -3.89 5.47
C ASP A 58 3.50 -4.58 5.03
N LEU A 59 4.50 -3.79 4.63
CA LEU A 59 5.77 -4.28 4.09
C LEU A 59 6.71 -4.73 5.20
N TYR A 60 7.53 -5.74 4.93
CA TYR A 60 8.59 -6.27 5.78
C TYR A 60 8.14 -6.84 7.13
N CYS A 61 6.85 -7.09 7.30
CA CYS A 61 6.28 -7.55 8.56
C CYS A 61 6.43 -9.06 8.79
N LYS A 62 6.58 -9.89 7.75
CA LYS A 62 6.75 -11.35 7.92
C LYS A 62 8.12 -11.68 8.47
N THR A 63 9.15 -10.91 8.10
CA THR A 63 10.50 -11.04 8.67
C THR A 63 10.66 -10.36 10.03
N HIS A 64 9.67 -9.58 10.47
CA HIS A 64 9.65 -8.88 11.76
C HIS A 64 8.39 -9.25 12.58
N PRO A 65 8.28 -10.50 13.08
CA PRO A 65 7.04 -11.02 13.67
C PRO A 65 6.59 -10.33 14.97
N ASN A 66 7.48 -9.56 15.62
CA ASN A 66 7.18 -8.83 16.85
C ASN A 66 6.82 -7.35 16.62
N VAL A 67 6.61 -6.92 15.36
CA VAL A 67 6.26 -5.54 15.07
C VAL A 67 4.85 -5.22 15.54
N ASP A 68 4.68 -4.06 16.20
CA ASP A 68 3.37 -3.53 16.56
C ASP A 68 2.74 -2.84 15.35
N LEU A 69 1.74 -3.49 14.74
CA LEU A 69 1.06 -2.99 13.54
C LEU A 69 0.35 -1.64 13.73
N ASN A 70 0.16 -1.18 14.98
CA ASN A 70 -0.42 0.13 15.29
C ASN A 70 0.62 1.25 15.33
N LYS A 71 1.91 0.92 15.28
CA LYS A 71 3.03 1.85 15.36
C LYS A 71 3.89 1.87 14.10
N LEU A 72 3.40 1.28 13.00
CA LEU A 72 4.07 1.35 11.71
C LEU A 72 4.02 2.78 11.18
N ASP A 73 5.15 3.23 10.61
CA ASP A 73 5.17 4.44 9.81
C ASP A 73 4.19 4.30 8.64
N LEU A 74 3.52 5.40 8.30
CA LEU A 74 2.43 5.43 7.34
C LEU A 74 2.80 6.26 6.11
N GLU A 75 2.76 5.64 4.93
CA GLU A 75 2.84 6.33 3.65
C GLU A 75 1.52 6.20 2.89
N VAL A 76 0.96 7.33 2.42
CA VAL A 76 -0.33 7.34 1.72
C VAL A 76 -0.14 7.79 0.28
N PHE A 77 -0.69 7.04 -0.67
CA PHE A 77 -0.64 7.32 -2.10
C PHE A 77 -2.03 7.32 -2.70
N GLN A 78 -2.23 8.16 -3.72
CA GLN A 78 -3.46 8.16 -4.50
C GLN A 78 -3.22 7.47 -5.84
N VAL A 79 -4.05 6.48 -6.14
CA VAL A 79 -4.10 5.79 -7.42
C VAL A 79 -5.04 6.57 -8.35
N LEU A 80 -4.49 7.12 -9.43
CA LEU A 80 -5.26 7.89 -10.42
C LEU A 80 -5.78 7.00 -11.56
N GLY A 81 -5.18 5.84 -11.77
CA GLY A 81 -5.51 4.86 -12.80
C GLY A 81 -4.69 3.58 -12.63
N ILE A 82 -4.94 2.57 -13.47
CA ILE A 82 -4.16 1.32 -13.44
C ILE A 82 -2.67 1.60 -13.71
N ASP A 83 -2.38 2.64 -14.52
CA ASP A 83 -1.01 2.96 -14.96
C ASP A 83 -0.44 4.24 -14.32
N SER A 84 -1.12 4.84 -13.34
CA SER A 84 -0.70 6.14 -12.77
C SER A 84 -0.93 6.23 -11.27
N LEU A 85 0.18 6.39 -10.54
CA LEU A 85 0.22 6.68 -9.11
C LEU A 85 0.65 8.14 -8.91
N CYS A 86 -0.07 8.87 -8.06
CA CYS A 86 0.31 10.19 -7.62
C CYS A 86 0.65 10.15 -6.13
N VAL A 87 1.79 10.72 -5.77
CA VAL A 87 2.20 10.87 -4.38
C VAL A 87 1.34 11.96 -3.75
N THR A 88 0.43 11.56 -2.86
CA THR A 88 -0.20 12.49 -1.94
C THR A 88 0.70 12.57 -0.72
N SER A 89 1.62 13.52 -0.71
CA SER A 89 2.51 13.79 0.42
C SER A 89 1.73 13.74 1.74
N SER A 90 2.15 12.84 2.64
CA SER A 90 1.58 12.65 3.97
C SER A 90 1.60 13.98 4.73
N MET A 91 0.45 14.40 5.26
CA MET A 91 0.45 15.41 6.32
C MET A 91 1.08 14.78 7.56
N THR A 92 2.09 15.48 8.08
CA THR A 92 2.72 15.24 9.38
C THR A 92 1.76 15.58 10.51
#